data_AF-A0A2D6P835-F1
#
_entry.id   AF-A0A2D6P835-F1
#
_cell.length_a   1.000
_cell.length_b   1.000
_cell.length_c   1.000
_cell.angle_alpha   90.00
_cell.angle_beta   90.00
_cell.angle_gamma   90.00
#
_symmetry.space_group_name_H-M   'P 1'
#
loop_
_entity.id
_entity.type
_entity.pdbx_description
1 polymer ?
#
loop_
_entity_poly.entity_id
_entity_poly.type
_entity_poly.pdbx_seq_one_letter_code
_entity_poly.pdbx_strand_id
1 'polypeptide(L)' 'MIRVEGHTNLYRDERTGAIVNMDTVGYQNYLRSVKDAEEKKKELDNMKKDIDDIKGALKEILSRLT' A
#
# COMPACT_ATOMS: atom_id res chain seq x y z
N MET A 1 16.40 -12.12 -25.74
CA MET A 1 16.65 -11.37 -24.48
C MET A 1 17.99 -11.82 -23.93
N ILE A 2 18.93 -10.89 -23.70
CA ILE A 2 20.29 -11.20 -23.23
C ILE A 2 20.42 -10.71 -21.78
N ARG A 3 20.80 -11.59 -20.85
CA ARG A 3 20.99 -11.18 -19.45
C ARG A 3 22.14 -10.17 -19.34
N VAL A 4 21.94 -9.09 -18.58
CA VAL A 4 22.98 -8.08 -18.34
C VAL A 4 24.00 -8.65 -17.35
N GLU A 5 25.29 -8.50 -17.67
CA GLU A 5 26.38 -8.97 -16.83
C GLU A 5 26.33 -8.35 -15.43
N GLY A 6 26.61 -9.16 -14.39
CA GLY A 6 26.55 -8.71 -12.99
C GLY A 6 25.15 -8.53 -12.40
N HIS A 7 24.09 -8.69 -13.19
CA HIS A 7 22.70 -8.46 -12.74
C HIS A 7 21.82 -9.70 -12.89
N THR A 8 21.06 -10.03 -11.84
CA THR A 8 20.20 -11.21 -11.84
C THR A 8 18.92 -11.02 -12.63
N ASN A 9 18.29 -9.86 -12.50
CA ASN A 9 16.95 -9.62 -13.01
C ASN A 9 16.91 -8.65 -14.20
N LEU A 10 18.06 -8.19 -14.71
CA LEU A 10 18.12 -7.26 -15.84
C LEU A 10 18.42 -7.98 -17.14
N TYR A 11 17.62 -7.71 -18.17
CA TYR A 11 17.73 -8.30 -19.50
C TYR A 11 17.70 -7.22 -20.57
N ARG A 12 18.59 -7.33 -21.55
CA ARG A 12 18.61 -6.51 -22.74
C ARG A 12 17.71 -7.12 -23.81
N ASP A 13 16.74 -6.35 -24.28
CA ASP A 13 15.93 -6.69 -25.45
C ASP A 13 16.80 -6.57 -26.72
N GLU A 14 16.81 -7.61 -27.54
CA GLU A 14 17.72 -7.70 -28.70
C GLU A 14 17.26 -6.84 -29.87
N ARG A 15 15.97 -6.50 -29.94
CA ARG A 15 15.40 -5.73 -31.04
C ARG A 15 15.55 -4.23 -30.82
N THR A 16 15.42 -3.80 -29.57
CA THR A 16 15.38 -2.39 -29.19
C THR A 16 16.63 -1.93 -28.43
N GLY A 17 17.40 -2.87 -27.88
CA GLY A 17 18.55 -2.57 -27.01
C GLY A 17 18.17 -2.11 -25.61
N ALA A 18 16.87 -2.02 -25.28
CA ALA A 18 16.38 -1.57 -23.97
C ALA A 18 16.73 -2.57 -22.87
N ILE A 19 17.06 -2.07 -21.67
CA ILE A 19 17.26 -2.90 -20.48
C ILE A 19 15.94 -2.97 -19.70
N VAL A 20 15.45 -4.18 -19.50
CA VAL A 20 14.18 -4.48 -18.83
C VAL A 20 14.47 -5.22 -17.53
N ASN A 21 13.86 -4.74 -16.46
CA ASN A 21 13.84 -5.46 -15.19
C ASN A 21 12.73 -6.53 -15.23
N MET A 22 13.11 -7.79 -15.02
CA MET A 22 12.24 -8.96 -14.99
C MET A 22 12.04 -9.52 -13.57
N ASP A 23 12.34 -8.75 -12.54
CA ASP A 23 12.10 -9.12 -11.15
C ASP A 23 10.61 -9.08 -10.81
N THR A 24 9.91 -10.15 -11.19
CA THR A 24 8.48 -10.31 -10.89
C THR A 24 8.23 -10.42 -9.40
N VAL A 25 9.12 -11.08 -8.65
CA VAL A 25 8.97 -11.29 -7.20
C VAL A 25 9.13 -9.98 -6.45
N GLY A 26 10.19 -9.22 -6.73
CA GLY A 26 10.42 -7.89 -6.15
C GLY A 26 9.28 -6.92 -6.45
N TYR A 27 8.78 -6.94 -7.69
CA TYR A 27 7.63 -6.12 -8.08
C TYR A 27 6.34 -6.51 -7.33
N GLN A 28 6.04 -7.82 -7.21
CA GLN A 28 4.88 -8.28 -6.45
C GLN A 28 4.98 -7.95 -4.96
N ASN A 29 6.18 -8.07 -4.37
CA ASN A 29 6.41 -7.68 -2.98
C ASN A 29 6.19 -6.18 -2.75
N TYR A 30 6.61 -5.34 -3.70
CA TYR A 30 6.34 -3.89 -3.66
C TYR A 30 4.83 -3.59 -3.73
N LEU A 31 4.11 -4.22 -4.66
CA LEU A 31 2.65 -4.04 -4.76
C LEU A 31 1.94 -4.46 -3.47
N ARG A 32 2.38 -5.55 -2.85
CA ARG A 32 1.85 -5.99 -1.55
C ARG A 32 2.10 -4.96 -0.46
N SER A 33 3.32 -4.43 -0.35
CA SER A 33 3.64 -3.45 0.69
C SER A 33 2.86 -2.14 0.54
N VAL A 34 2.63 -1.69 -0.70
CA VAL A 34 1.77 -0.54 -1.00
C VAL A 34 0.34 -0.83 -0.54
N LYS A 35 -0.22 -1.98 -0.92
CA LYS A 35 -1.57 -2.38 -0.54
C LYS A 35 -1.72 -2.47 0.99
N ASP A 36 -0.77 -3.10 1.67
CA ASP A 36 -0.79 -3.24 3.13
C ASP A 36 -0.76 -1.86 3.83
N ALA A 37 -0.02 -0.89 3.27
CA ALA A 37 0.03 0.46 3.79
C ALA A 37 -1.30 1.21 3.59
N GLU A 38 -1.94 1.04 2.44
CA GLU A 38 -3.27 1.61 2.16
C GLU A 38 -4.34 1.01 3.07
N GLU A 39 -4.33 -0.30 3.28
CA GLU A 39 -5.27 -1.00 4.19
C GLU A 39 -5.11 -0.51 5.63
N LYS A 40 -3.86 -0.42 6.13
CA LYS A 40 -3.59 0.14 7.46
C LYS A 40 -4.07 1.58 7.60
N LYS A 41 -3.88 2.41 6.58
CA LYS A 41 -4.39 3.79 6.59
C LYS A 41 -5.92 3.82 6.67
N LYS A 42 -6.58 2.98 5.88
CA LYS A 42 -8.04 2.86 5.89
C LYS A 42 -8.57 2.41 7.26
N GLU A 43 -7.91 1.45 7.89
CA GLU A 43 -8.25 1.01 9.25
C GLU A 43 -8.11 2.15 10.27
N LEU A 44 -7.01 2.92 10.22
CA LEU A 44 -6.81 4.08 11.09
C LEU A 44 -7.91 5.14 10.89
N ASP A 45 -8.29 5.42 9.64
CA ASP A 45 -9.32 6.41 9.33
C ASP A 45 -10.71 5.94 9.78
N ASN A 46 -11.02 4.64 9.66
CA ASN A 46 -12.24 4.06 10.21
C ASN A 46 -12.26 4.16 11.75
N MET A 47 -11.16 3.80 12.43
CA MET A 47 -11.09 3.92 13.89
C MET A 47 -11.27 5.35 14.37
N LYS A 48 -10.72 6.35 13.65
CA LYS A 48 -10.96 7.77 13.98
C LYS A 48 -12.44 8.12 13.89
N LYS A 49 -13.11 7.66 12.83
CA LYS A 49 -14.55 7.87 12.65
C LYS A 49 -15.34 7.25 13.80
N ASP A 50 -15.06 5.99 14.14
CA ASP A 50 -15.73 5.29 15.24
C ASP A 50 -15.53 6.04 16.58
N ILE A 51 -14.33 6.57 16.82
CA ILE A 51 -14.04 7.40 18.00
C ILE A 51 -14.88 8.69 18.00
N ASP A 52 -15.00 9.36 16.86
CA ASP A 52 -15.80 10.59 16.77
C ASP A 52 -17.29 10.32 16.92
N ASP A 53 -17.80 9.20 16.40
CA ASP A 53 -19.17 8.73 16.59
C ASP A 53 -19.44 8.43 18.09
N ILE A 54 -18.51 7.74 18.78
CA ILE A 54 -18.61 7.49 20.24
C ILE A 54 -18.64 8.81 21.01
N LYS A 55 -17.74 9.76 20.71
CA LYS A 55 -17.75 11.08 21.35
C LYS A 55 -19.09 11.79 21.13
N GLY A 56 -19.66 11.69 19.94
CA GLY A 56 -20.97 12.23 19.60
C GLY A 56 -22.07 11.66 20.49
N ALA A 57 -22.15 10.32 20.58
CA ALA A 57 -23.11 9.63 21.43
C ALA A 57 -22.96 10.03 22.92
N LEU A 58 -21.74 10.14 23.42
CA LEU A 58 -21.48 10.58 24.80
C LEU A 58 -21.98 12.01 25.06
N LYS A 59 -21.75 12.94 24.13
CA LYS A 59 -22.27 14.32 24.24
C LYS A 59 -23.79 14.34 24.24
N GLU A 60 -24.42 13.52 23.41
CA GLU A 60 -25.88 13.42 23.37
C GLU A 60 -26.44 12.93 24.72
N ILE A 61 -25.84 11.88 25.31
CA ILE A 61 -26.21 11.39 26.63
C ILE A 61 -26.08 12.49 27.70
N LEU A 62 -24.95 13.21 27.72
CA LEU A 62 -24.72 14.30 28.67
C LEU A 62 -25.75 15.42 28.51
N SER A 63 -26.11 15.79 27.28
CA SER A 63 -27.11 16.82 27.00
C SER A 63 -28.54 16.44 27.43
N ARG A 64 -28.82 15.15 27.60
CA ARG A 64 -30.11 14.65 28.09
C ARG A 64 -30.15 14.51 29.62
N LEU A 65 -28.99 14.53 30.28
CA LEU A 65 -28.84 14.42 31.74
C LEU A 65 -28.73 15.79 32.44
N THR A 66 -28.44 16.85 31.69
CA THR A 66 -28.24 18.22 32.19
C THR A 66 -29.23 19.15 31.51
#